data_AF-A0A9E3EU78-F1
#
_entry.id   AF-A0A9E3EU78-F1
#
_cell.length_a   1.000
_cell.length_b   1.000
_cell.length_c   1.000
_cell.angle_alpha   90.00
_cell.angle_beta   90.00
_cell.angle_gamma   90.00
#
_symmetry.space_group_name_H-M   'P 1'
#
loop_
_entity.id
_entity.type
_entity.pdbx_description
1 polymer ?
#
loop_
_entity_poly.entity_id
_entity_poly.type
_entity_poly.pdbx_seq_one_letter_code
_entity_poly.pdbx_strand_id
1 'polypeptide(L)'
;AWQAWALFLVYGLFFGLTEAPEKALVAGLAPAEMRGRAFGTYHFAIGVGAFPASLLFGAVWQRFGSHAAFLMGAGLAVAAALLLPLVVPARRAPAAGGA
;
A
#
# COMPACT_ATOMS: atom_id res chain seq x y z
N ALA A 1 8.99 -28.26 0.42
CA ALA A 1 7.51 -28.20 0.30
C ALA A 1 6.86 -27.32 1.37
N TRP A 2 7.32 -27.31 2.63
CA TRP A 2 6.74 -26.44 3.68
C TRP A 2 7.01 -24.93 3.47
N GLN A 3 8.09 -24.59 2.76
CA GLN A 3 8.50 -23.20 2.51
C GLN A 3 7.42 -22.38 1.78
N ALA A 4 6.66 -23.01 0.87
CA ALA A 4 5.57 -22.34 0.16
C ALA A 4 4.46 -21.90 1.12
N TRP A 5 4.09 -22.75 2.09
CA TRP A 5 3.11 -22.44 3.12
C TRP A 5 3.58 -21.30 4.03
N ALA A 6 4.84 -21.34 4.45
CA ALA A 6 5.43 -20.27 5.26
C ALA A 6 5.41 -18.93 4.51
N LEU A 7 5.85 -18.91 3.24
CA LEU A 7 5.82 -17.70 2.40
C LEU A 7 4.38 -17.20 2.18
N PHE A 8 3.42 -18.10 1.98
CA PHE A 8 2.03 -17.75 1.80
C PHE A 8 1.43 -17.12 3.08
N LEU A 9 1.74 -17.65 4.26
CA LEU A 9 1.32 -17.06 5.54
C LEU A 9 1.92 -15.67 5.73
N VAL A 10 3.21 -15.49 5.44
CA VAL A 10 3.87 -14.18 5.52
C VAL A 10 3.24 -13.20 4.54
N TYR A 11 2.95 -13.65 3.31
CA TYR A 11 2.28 -12.83 2.30
C TYR A 11 0.85 -12.45 2.70
N GLY A 12 0.09 -13.39 3.25
CA GLY A 12 -1.26 -13.13 3.77
C GLY A 12 -1.25 -12.16 4.95
N LEU A 13 -0.29 -12.29 5.87
CA LEU A 13 -0.09 -11.33 6.96
C LEU A 13 0.26 -9.95 6.42
N PHE A 14 1.17 -9.85 5.45
CA PHE A 14 1.51 -8.60 4.79
C PHE A 14 0.26 -7.94 4.18
N PHE A 15 -0.51 -8.66 3.37
CA PHE A 15 -1.74 -8.14 2.77
C PHE A 15 -2.78 -7.72 3.80
N GLY A 16 -2.95 -8.48 4.89
CA GLY A 16 -3.84 -8.11 5.99
C GLY A 16 -3.41 -6.83 6.70
N LEU A 17 -2.11 -6.59 6.82
CA LEU A 17 -1.54 -5.40 7.47
C LEU A 17 -1.50 -4.16 6.57
N THR A 18 -1.55 -4.33 5.24
CA THR A 18 -1.49 -3.20 4.30
C THR A 18 -2.86 -2.87 3.72
N GLU A 19 -3.50 -3.85 3.08
CA GLU A 19 -4.68 -3.61 2.26
C GLU A 19 -5.92 -3.23 3.08
N ALA A 20 -6.10 -3.83 4.26
CA ALA A 20 -7.24 -3.52 5.12
C ALA A 20 -7.13 -2.11 5.76
N PRO A 21 -5.98 -1.72 6.36
CA PRO A 21 -5.79 -0.35 6.85
C PRO A 21 -5.81 0.72 5.76
N GLU A 22 -5.25 0.46 4.57
CA GLU A 22 -5.27 1.39 3.43
C GLU A 22 -6.70 1.73 3.01
N LYS A 23 -7.55 0.71 2.82
CA LYS A 23 -8.96 0.92 2.45
C LYS A 23 -9.75 1.63 3.55
N ALA A 24 -9.47 1.31 4.82
CA ALA A 24 -10.09 2.01 5.96
C ALA A 24 -9.69 3.48 6.00
N LEU A 25 -8.43 3.79 5.68
CA LEU A 25 -7.94 5.17 5.61
C LEU A 25 -8.63 5.96 4.49
N VAL A 26 -8.76 5.38 3.29
CA VAL A 26 -9.49 5.98 2.16
C VAL A 26 -10.95 6.24 2.53
N ALA A 27 -11.62 5.26 3.15
CA ALA A 27 -13.01 5.39 3.59
C ALA A 27 -13.19 6.46 4.68
N GLY A 28 -12.18 6.66 5.54
CA GLY A 28 -12.19 7.71 6.54
C GLY A 28 -11.98 9.10 5.94
N LEU A 29 -11.19 9.24 4.86
CA LEU A 29 -10.87 10.53 4.23
C LEU A 29 -12.04 11.10 3.42
N ALA A 30 -12.94 10.24 2.94
CA ALA A 30 -14.07 10.66 2.14
C ALA A 30 -15.37 10.79 2.96
N PRO A 31 -16.18 11.83 2.72
CA PRO A 31 -17.58 11.88 3.18
C PRO A 31 -18.37 10.65 2.71
N ALA A 32 -19.40 10.27 3.47
CA ALA A 32 -20.16 9.06 3.21
C ALA A 32 -20.77 9.04 1.79
N GLU A 33 -21.25 10.18 1.29
CA GLU A 33 -21.86 10.28 -0.04
C GLU A 33 -20.85 10.16 -1.19
N MET A 34 -19.55 10.35 -0.92
CA MET A 34 -18.48 10.40 -1.93
C MET A 34 -17.52 9.21 -1.89
N ARG A 35 -17.76 8.21 -1.04
CA ARG A 35 -16.89 7.03 -0.91
C ARG A 35 -16.69 6.28 -2.22
N GLY A 36 -17.73 6.19 -3.06
CA GLY A 36 -17.63 5.56 -4.38
C GLY A 36 -16.59 6.25 -5.28
N ARG A 37 -16.55 7.59 -5.27
CA ARG A 37 -15.54 8.36 -6.03
C ARG A 37 -14.15 8.19 -5.42
N ALA A 38 -14.03 8.22 -4.09
CA ALA A 38 -12.76 8.05 -3.41
C ALA A 38 -12.11 6.69 -3.68
N PHE A 39 -12.88 5.59 -3.61
CA PHE A 39 -12.40 4.26 -3.99
C PHE A 39 -12.10 4.16 -5.49
N GLY A 40 -12.89 4.82 -6.34
CA GLY A 40 -12.61 4.93 -7.77
C GLY A 40 -11.25 5.58 -8.06
N THR A 41 -10.97 6.74 -7.45
CA THR A 41 -9.67 7.42 -7.57
C THR A 41 -8.53 6.59 -7.00
N TYR A 42 -8.74 5.93 -5.85
CA TYR A 42 -7.76 5.03 -5.24
C TYR A 42 -7.35 3.89 -6.19
N HIS A 43 -8.33 3.14 -6.72
CA HIS A 43 -8.05 2.05 -7.63
C HIS A 43 -7.49 2.51 -8.98
N PHE A 44 -7.92 3.68 -9.46
CA PHE A 44 -7.34 4.30 -10.64
C PHE A 44 -5.85 4.63 -10.42
N ALA A 45 -5.49 5.22 -9.28
CA ALA A 45 -4.11 5.53 -8.94
C ALA A 45 -3.25 4.26 -8.81
N ILE A 46 -3.78 3.20 -8.18
CA ILE A 46 -3.10 1.89 -8.14
C ILE A 46 -2.88 1.35 -9.55
N GLY A 47 -3.90 1.33 -10.40
CA GLY A 47 -3.78 0.78 -11.75
C GLY A 47 -2.79 1.55 -12.62
N VAL A 48 -2.92 2.88 -12.65
CA VAL A 48 -2.02 3.77 -13.40
C VAL A 48 -0.59 3.72 -12.87
N GLY A 49 -0.40 3.53 -11.55
CA GLY A 49 0.93 3.38 -10.95
C GLY A 49 1.54 2.00 -11.18
N ALA A 50 0.74 0.94 -11.15
CA ALA A 50 1.21 -0.44 -11.31
C ALA A 50 1.80 -0.70 -12.70
N PHE A 51 1.26 -0.06 -13.74
CA PHE A 51 1.73 -0.21 -15.11
C PHE A 51 3.20 0.24 -15.30
N PRO A 52 3.57 1.52 -15.05
CA PRO A 52 4.96 1.95 -15.14
C PRO A 52 5.85 1.28 -14.09
N ALA A 53 5.33 1.00 -12.88
CA ALA A 53 6.09 0.28 -11.86
C ALA A 53 6.54 -1.10 -12.35
N SER A 54 5.66 -1.84 -13.02
CA SER A 54 5.99 -3.16 -13.57
C SER A 54 7.05 -3.08 -14.68
N LEU A 55 6.93 -2.08 -15.57
CA LEU A 55 7.92 -1.86 -16.63
C LEU A 55 9.29 -1.47 -16.06
N LEU A 56 9.32 -0.57 -15.08
CA LEU A 56 10.55 -0.14 -14.41
C LEU A 56 11.19 -1.29 -13.64
N PHE A 57 10.40 -2.05 -12.89
CA PHE A 57 10.88 -3.22 -12.15
C PHE A 57 11.50 -4.25 -13.10
N GLY A 58 10.81 -4.56 -14.20
CA GLY A 58 11.33 -5.46 -15.24
C GLY A 58 12.62 -4.93 -15.89
N ALA A 59 12.67 -3.64 -16.24
CA ALA A 59 13.85 -3.03 -16.84
C ALA A 59 15.06 -3.06 -15.90
N VAL A 60 14.86 -2.78 -14.61
CA VAL A 60 15.92 -2.85 -13.59
C VAL A 60 16.36 -4.30 -13.38
N TRP A 61 15.42 -5.24 -13.33
CA TRP A 61 15.72 -6.66 -13.19
C TRP A 61 16.60 -7.16 -14.34
N GLN A 62 16.26 -6.82 -15.59
CA GLN A 62 17.00 -7.28 -16.77
C GLN A 62 18.41 -6.68 -16.86
N ARG A 63 18.61 -5.43 -16.41
CA ARG A 63 19.91 -4.73 -16.52
C ARG A 63 20.83 -4.92 -15.32
N PHE A 64 20.27 -4.99 -14.12
CA PHE A 64 21.02 -4.98 -12.85
C PHE A 64 20.76 -6.22 -11.98
N GLY A 65 19.91 -7.14 -12.45
CA GLY A 65 19.58 -8.39 -11.76
C GLY A 65 18.43 -8.25 -10.75
N SER A 66 18.02 -9.39 -10.21
CA SER A 66 16.90 -9.49 -9.27
C SER A 66 17.13 -8.71 -7.98
N HIS A 67 18.35 -8.74 -7.44
CA HIS A 67 18.69 -8.08 -6.19
C HIS A 67 18.46 -6.57 -6.25
N ALA A 68 18.92 -5.90 -7.32
CA ALA A 68 18.73 -4.47 -7.52
C ALA A 68 17.25 -4.10 -7.64
N ALA A 69 16.46 -4.90 -8.36
CA ALA A 69 15.02 -4.67 -8.51
C ALA A 69 14.27 -4.77 -7.17
N PHE A 70 14.58 -5.77 -6.36
CA PHE A 70 14.00 -5.91 -5.01
C PHE A 70 14.44 -4.79 -4.06
N LEU A 71 15.70 -4.37 -4.09
CA LEU A 71 16.18 -3.24 -3.27
C LEU A 71 15.50 -1.92 -3.66
N MET A 72 15.29 -1.69 -4.96
CA MET A 72 14.53 -0.54 -5.44
C MET A 72 13.10 -0.56 -4.88
N GLY A 73 12.41 -1.70 -4.99
CA GLY A 73 11.06 -1.87 -4.44
C GLY A 73 11.01 -1.66 -2.92
N ALA A 74 11.98 -2.21 -2.18
CA ALA A 74 12.10 -2.02 -0.74
C ALA A 74 12.33 -0.55 -0.37
N GLY A 75 13.22 0.15 -1.09
CA GLY A 75 13.47 1.57 -0.89
C GLY A 75 12.24 2.43 -1.14
N LEU A 76 11.49 2.15 -2.21
CA LEU A 76 10.21 2.81 -2.51
C LEU A 76 9.18 2.57 -1.40
N ALA A 77 9.06 1.33 -0.91
CA ALA A 77 8.13 0.99 0.16
C ALA A 77 8.47 1.73 1.47
N VAL A 78 9.75 1.79 1.84
CA VAL A 78 10.21 2.54 3.02
C VAL A 78 9.96 4.04 2.84
N ALA A 79 10.29 4.61 1.68
CA ALA A 79 10.02 6.02 1.39
C ALA A 79 8.51 6.34 1.51
N ALA A 80 7.64 5.50 0.95
CA ALA A 80 6.20 5.66 1.07
C ALA A 80 5.72 5.60 2.52
N ALA A 81 6.21 4.64 3.31
CA ALA A 81 5.88 4.51 4.72
C ALA A 81 6.29 5.73 5.55
N LEU A 82 7.44 6.34 5.25
CA LEU A 82 7.94 7.55 5.91
C LEU A 82 7.18 8.82 5.47
N LEU A 83 6.74 8.88 4.20
CA LEU A 83 5.98 10.00 3.66
C LEU A 83 4.51 10.00 4.12
N LEU A 84 3.91 8.82 4.32
CA LEU A 84 2.51 8.69 4.70
C LEU A 84 2.08 9.56 5.91
N PRO A 85 2.80 9.59 7.05
CA PRO A 85 2.43 10.45 8.18
C PRO A 85 2.58 11.95 7.92
N LEU A 86 3.38 12.35 6.91
CA LEU A 86 3.51 13.76 6.51
C LEU A 86 2.33 14.23 5.65
N VAL A 87 1.75 13.32 4.86
CA VAL A 87 0.64 13.61 3.95
C VAL A 87 -0.72 13.43 4.62
N VAL A 88 -0.81 12.49 5.57
CA VAL A 88 -2.05 12.12 6.25
C VAL A 88 -2.00 12.61 7.70
N PRO A 89 -2.74 13.67 8.07
CA PRO A 89 -2.81 14.12 9.46
C PRO A 89 -3.36 13.00 10.34
N ALA A 90 -2.68 12.72 11.45
CA ALA A 90 -3.15 11.75 12.44
C ALA A 90 -4.57 12.13 12.91
N ARG A 91 -5.56 11.29 12.62
CA ARG A 91 -6.88 11.47 13.22
C ARG A 91 -6.75 11.23 14.72
N ARG A 92 -7.16 12.21 15.51
CA ARG A 92 -7.49 11.97 16.92
C ARG A 92 -8.62 10.94 16.95
N ALA A 93 -8.45 9.86 17.70
CA ALA A 93 -9.56 8.97 18.02
C ALA A 93 -10.75 9.80 18.56
N PRO A 94 -12.01 9.44 18.25
CA PRO A 94 -13.14 9.99 18.97
C PRO A 94 -12.87 9.77 20.45
N ALA A 95 -12.92 10.84 21.26
CA ALA A 95 -12.84 10.71 22.70
C ALA A 95 -13.87 9.67 23.13
N ALA A 96 -13.40 8.54 23.63
CA ALA A 96 -14.27 7.54 24.21
C ALA A 96 -14.95 8.17 25.42
N GLY A 97 -16.29 8.17 25.43
CA GLY A 97 -17.08 8.38 26.64
C GLY A 97 -17.62 9.80 26.85
N GLY A 98 -18.82 10.04 26.33
CA GLY A 98 -19.84 10.81 27.04
C GLY A 98 -21.00 9.86 27.25
N ALA A 99 -21.17 9.43 28.50
CA ALA A 99 -22.23 8.54 28.98
C ALA A 99 -23.64 9.10 28.71
#